data_AF-A0A661DLC6-F1
#
_entry.id   AF-A0A661DLC6-F1
#
_cell.length_a   1.000
_cell.length_b   1.000
_cell.length_c   1.000
_cell.angle_alpha   90.00
_cell.angle_beta   90.00
_cell.angle_gamma   90.00
#
_symmetry.space_group_name_H-M   'P 1'
#
loop_
_entity.id
_entity.type
_entity.pdbx_description
1 polymer ?
#
loop_
_entity_poly.entity_id
_entity_poly.type
_entity_poly.pdbx_seq_one_letter_code
_entity_poly.pdbx_strand_id
1 'polypeptide(L)'
;MSEVANTTKDESAEAHGKCMLNRRKFLMYSGGTAAAASTVSITLFAGTAQAETRKANVQGYPRKLVAKLSQLKDHQPIDFNYPDEGKNSQAMIVKMGNVQAGGGVGSQRDVVAFSYMCTHQGGPLQTTYKHVGDQRVMGQCPL
;
A
#
# COMPACT_ATOMS: atom_id res chain seq x y z
N MET A 1 13.94 54.18 12.46
CA MET A 1 14.46 53.23 11.46
C MET A 1 15.11 52.11 12.25
N SER A 2 14.58 50.90 12.36
CA SER A 2 13.85 50.14 11.35
C SER A 2 12.76 49.28 11.99
N GLU A 3 11.59 49.35 11.39
CA GLU A 3 10.50 48.40 11.55
C GLU A 3 10.99 47.06 11.00
N VAL A 4 11.18 46.06 11.87
CA VAL A 4 11.47 44.70 11.42
C VAL A 4 10.16 44.13 10.88
N ALA A 5 9.98 44.24 9.58
CA ALA A 5 8.90 43.59 8.85
C ALA A 5 8.96 42.09 9.14
N ASN A 6 7.98 41.61 9.89
CA ASN A 6 7.77 40.19 10.17
C ASN A 6 7.34 39.52 8.86
N THR A 7 8.30 38.94 8.14
CA THR A 7 8.05 38.21 6.89
C THR A 7 7.13 37.03 7.18
N THR A 8 5.98 37.01 6.51
CA THR A 8 4.99 35.94 6.58
C THR A 8 5.62 34.61 6.18
N LYS A 9 5.61 33.61 7.07
CA LYS A 9 6.07 32.25 6.79
C LYS A 9 5.16 31.59 5.76
N ASP A 10 5.74 30.95 4.74
CA ASP A 10 5.01 30.09 3.80
C ASP A 10 4.72 28.75 4.48
N GLU A 11 3.45 28.56 4.86
CA GLU A 11 2.93 27.37 5.54
C GLU A 11 2.18 26.43 4.58
N SER A 12 2.61 26.31 3.32
CA SER A 12 1.96 25.39 2.36
C SER A 12 2.16 23.91 2.71
N ALA A 13 1.18 23.04 2.42
CA ALA A 13 1.27 21.59 2.66
C ALA A 13 2.43 20.93 1.89
N GLU A 14 2.79 21.49 0.74
CA GLU A 14 3.95 21.12 -0.06
C GLU A 14 5.25 21.60 0.59
N ALA A 15 5.23 22.69 1.38
CA ALA A 15 6.32 23.11 2.28
C ALA A 15 6.35 22.38 3.63
N HIS A 16 5.21 21.94 4.16
CA HIS A 16 5.15 21.13 5.40
C HIS A 16 5.43 19.64 5.16
N GLY A 17 5.19 19.13 3.94
CA GLY A 17 5.78 17.88 3.46
C GLY A 17 7.32 17.92 3.41
N LYS A 18 7.91 19.13 3.34
CA LYS A 18 9.36 19.37 3.42
C LYS A 18 9.92 19.34 4.85
N CYS A 19 9.10 19.12 5.90
CA CYS A 19 9.54 19.08 7.31
C CYS A 19 8.95 17.94 8.21
N MET A 20 7.94 17.13 7.80
CA MET A 20 7.33 16.05 8.63
C MET A 20 7.24 14.64 7.95
N LEU A 21 7.10 13.57 8.76
CA LEU A 21 7.40 12.18 8.39
C LEU A 21 6.33 11.43 7.52
N ASN A 22 6.60 11.18 6.22
CA ASN A 22 5.99 10.10 5.38
C ASN A 22 6.61 8.68 5.47
N ARG A 23 6.30 7.99 6.54
CA ARG A 23 5.33 6.94 6.60
C ARG A 23 5.06 6.41 5.19
N ARG A 24 5.50 5.25 4.79
CA ARG A 24 5.81 4.19 5.68
C ARG A 24 7.16 4.38 6.34
N LYS A 25 7.77 5.60 6.29
CA LYS A 25 8.63 6.16 7.36
C LYS A 25 8.06 5.62 8.63
N PHE A 26 8.83 4.68 9.14
CA PHE A 26 8.54 4.05 10.38
C PHE A 26 7.07 3.58 10.36
N LEU A 27 6.63 2.60 9.55
CA LEU A 27 7.16 1.22 9.51
C LEU A 27 8.24 0.89 10.51
N MET A 28 7.93 1.00 11.79
CA MET A 28 6.65 1.35 12.41
C MET A 28 7.04 2.09 13.66
N TYR A 29 6.85 3.42 13.68
CA TYR A 29 7.42 4.43 14.59
C TYR A 29 7.82 3.90 15.96
N SER A 30 8.99 3.24 15.93
CA SER A 30 9.96 2.80 16.94
C SER A 30 9.45 1.96 18.12
N GLY A 31 9.53 0.61 18.02
CA GLY A 31 9.81 -0.32 19.14
C GLY A 31 8.82 -0.45 20.32
N GLY A 32 7.98 0.53 20.60
CA GLY A 32 7.06 0.53 21.73
C GLY A 32 6.52 1.93 21.94
N THR A 33 5.20 2.09 21.84
CA THR A 33 4.44 3.33 22.03
C THR A 33 4.56 4.38 20.91
N ALA A 34 3.93 4.11 19.76
CA ALA A 34 3.36 5.17 18.96
C ALA A 34 1.87 4.88 18.78
N ALA A 35 1.06 5.79 19.31
CA ALA A 35 -0.38 5.69 19.50
C ALA A 35 -1.14 5.15 18.27
N ALA A 36 -2.12 4.28 18.55
CA ALA A 36 -3.14 3.72 17.64
C ALA A 36 -2.91 2.34 16.98
N ALA A 37 -2.04 1.48 17.51
CA ALA A 37 -2.05 0.05 17.15
C ALA A 37 -2.84 -0.77 18.19
N SER A 38 -3.88 -1.49 17.78
CA SER A 38 -4.45 -2.57 18.62
C SER A 38 -3.37 -3.64 18.80
N THR A 39 -3.29 -4.29 19.96
CA THR A 39 -2.32 -5.39 20.18
C THR A 39 -3.04 -6.72 20.34
N VAL A 40 -2.46 -7.78 19.80
CA VAL A 40 -2.94 -9.15 19.97
C VAL A 40 -1.84 -10.00 20.58
N SER A 41 -2.20 -10.94 21.45
CA SER A 41 -1.25 -11.92 21.97
C SER A 41 -1.01 -12.98 20.90
N ILE A 42 0.25 -13.23 20.57
CA ILE A 42 0.67 -14.34 19.71
C ILE A 42 1.67 -15.20 20.48
N THR A 43 1.59 -16.52 20.32
CA THR A 43 2.59 -17.44 20.87
C THR A 43 3.62 -17.73 19.79
N LEU A 44 4.84 -17.24 19.98
CA LEU A 44 5.97 -17.59 19.14
C LEU A 44 6.41 -19.02 19.46
N PHE A 45 6.81 -19.79 18.44
CA PHE A 45 7.27 -21.18 18.57
C PHE A 45 6.30 -22.09 19.35
N ALA A 46 4.99 -21.94 19.11
CA ALA A 46 3.98 -22.74 19.80
C ALA A 46 4.24 -24.25 19.64
N GLY A 47 4.14 -25.00 20.75
CA GLY A 47 4.39 -26.44 20.77
C GLY A 47 5.85 -26.86 20.94
N THR A 48 6.79 -25.92 21.13
CA THR A 48 8.19 -26.21 21.47
C THR A 48 8.52 -25.77 22.90
N ALA A 49 9.69 -26.20 23.41
CA ALA A 49 10.20 -25.76 24.72
C ALA A 49 10.55 -24.24 24.76
N GLN A 50 10.67 -23.60 23.60
CA GLN A 50 10.92 -22.17 23.42
C GLN A 50 9.63 -21.36 23.20
N ALA A 51 8.45 -21.98 23.43
CA ALA A 51 7.18 -21.31 23.25
C ALA A 51 7.07 -20.08 24.15
N GLU A 52 6.76 -18.93 23.56
CA GLU A 52 6.72 -17.67 24.29
C GLU A 52 5.61 -16.75 23.81
N THR A 53 4.78 -16.25 24.74
CA THR A 53 3.71 -15.33 24.39
C THR A 53 4.25 -13.90 24.27
N ARG A 54 3.95 -13.24 23.16
CA ARG A 54 4.33 -11.86 22.85
C ARG A 54 3.11 -11.04 22.45
N LYS A 55 3.16 -9.73 22.70
CA LYS A 55 2.18 -8.77 22.18
C LYS A 55 2.64 -8.32 20.79
N ALA A 56 1.82 -8.56 19.78
CA ALA A 56 2.04 -8.08 18.42
C ALA A 56 1.19 -6.83 18.17
N ASN A 57 1.81 -5.82 17.56
CA ASN A 57 1.11 -4.62 17.10
C ASN A 57 0.31 -4.94 15.83
N VAL A 58 -0.95 -4.55 15.79
CA VAL A 58 -1.82 -4.62 14.62
C VAL A 58 -1.77 -3.28 13.91
N GLN A 59 -1.30 -3.30 12.66
CA GLN A 59 -1.28 -2.10 11.84
C GLN A 59 -2.67 -1.84 11.24
N GLY A 60 -3.26 -0.72 11.62
CA GLY A 60 -4.41 -0.18 10.91
C GLY A 60 -3.99 0.33 9.53
N TYR A 61 -4.69 -0.11 8.49
CA TYR A 61 -4.56 0.43 7.15
C TYR A 61 -5.81 1.23 6.79
N PRO A 62 -5.69 2.29 5.97
CA PRO A 62 -6.84 3.09 5.61
C PRO A 62 -7.83 2.28 4.78
N ARG A 63 -9.14 2.49 5.03
CA ARG A 63 -10.19 2.07 4.11
C ARG A 63 -10.32 3.14 3.03
N LYS A 64 -9.60 2.96 1.93
CA LYS A 64 -9.64 3.85 0.78
C LYS A 64 -10.62 3.31 -0.26
N LEU A 65 -11.53 4.16 -0.75
CA LEU A 65 -12.32 3.82 -1.95
C LEU A 65 -11.38 3.87 -3.15
N VAL A 66 -11.11 2.71 -3.75
CA VAL A 66 -10.23 2.59 -4.92
C VAL A 66 -11.01 2.75 -6.22
N ALA A 67 -12.11 2.00 -6.38
CA ALA A 67 -12.97 2.06 -7.55
C ALA A 67 -14.36 1.46 -7.23
N LYS A 68 -15.36 1.77 -8.07
CA LYS A 68 -16.63 1.04 -8.14
C LYS A 68 -16.51 -0.09 -9.15
N LEU A 69 -17.22 -1.21 -8.91
CA LEU A 69 -17.26 -2.32 -9.86
C LEU A 69 -17.73 -1.90 -11.25
N SER A 70 -18.67 -0.95 -11.33
CA SER A 70 -19.16 -0.41 -12.60
C SER A 70 -18.13 0.39 -13.41
N GLN A 71 -17.01 0.79 -12.79
CA GLN A 71 -15.91 1.49 -13.47
C GLN A 71 -14.87 0.52 -14.03
N LEU A 72 -14.86 -0.73 -13.55
CA LEU A 72 -13.85 -1.72 -13.96
C LEU A 72 -14.25 -2.36 -15.28
N LYS A 73 -13.36 -2.24 -16.26
CA LYS A 73 -13.44 -2.94 -17.54
C LYS A 73 -12.45 -4.10 -17.53
N ASP A 74 -12.81 -5.16 -18.25
CA ASP A 74 -11.97 -6.34 -18.32
C ASP A 74 -10.59 -5.99 -18.88
N HIS A 75 -9.56 -6.44 -18.17
CA HIS A 75 -8.14 -6.26 -18.52
C HIS A 75 -7.68 -4.81 -18.69
N GLN A 76 -8.41 -3.84 -18.13
CA GLN A 76 -8.00 -2.45 -18.10
C GLN A 76 -7.68 -2.06 -16.65
N PRO A 77 -6.40 -2.13 -16.23
CA PRO A 77 -6.01 -1.71 -14.90
C PRO A 77 -6.36 -0.24 -14.65
N ILE A 78 -6.81 0.04 -13.44
CA ILE A 78 -6.93 1.41 -12.93
C ILE A 78 -5.82 1.60 -11.89
N ASP A 79 -5.03 2.64 -12.10
CA ASP A 79 -3.94 3.01 -11.21
C ASP A 79 -4.46 3.73 -9.97
N PHE A 80 -3.86 3.41 -8.82
CA PHE A 80 -4.15 4.10 -7.57
C PHE A 80 -2.94 4.03 -6.62
N ASN A 81 -2.97 4.84 -5.58
CA ASN A 81 -1.98 4.80 -4.51
C ASN A 81 -2.57 4.17 -3.24
N TYR A 82 -1.84 3.25 -2.62
CA TYR A 82 -2.19 2.64 -1.34
C TYR A 82 -0.95 2.08 -0.63
N PRO A 83 -0.81 2.25 0.70
CA PRO A 83 -1.79 2.83 1.63
C PRO A 83 -1.71 4.35 1.78
N ASP A 84 -0.70 4.98 1.18
CA ASP A 84 -0.41 6.41 1.29
C ASP A 84 -0.11 6.98 -0.11
N GLU A 85 0.05 8.30 -0.21
CA GLU A 85 0.35 8.99 -1.48
C GLU A 85 1.86 8.97 -1.82
N GLY A 86 2.63 8.08 -1.18
CA GLY A 86 4.05 7.92 -1.43
C GLY A 86 4.35 7.28 -2.79
N LYS A 87 5.55 7.56 -3.31
CA LYS A 87 6.00 7.03 -4.62
C LYS A 87 6.00 5.49 -4.69
N ASN A 88 6.24 4.83 -3.56
CA ASN A 88 6.31 3.36 -3.45
C ASN A 88 4.96 2.69 -3.18
N SER A 89 3.88 3.47 -3.15
CA SER A 89 2.53 3.01 -2.86
C SER A 89 1.68 2.90 -4.12
N GLN A 90 2.27 3.09 -5.29
CA GLN A 90 1.57 2.88 -6.56
C GLN A 90 1.16 1.40 -6.72
N ALA A 91 -0.08 1.22 -7.15
CA ALA A 91 -0.74 -0.05 -7.31
C ALA A 91 -1.75 0.03 -8.47
N MET A 92 -2.21 -1.14 -8.91
CA MET A 92 -3.33 -1.26 -9.82
C MET A 92 -4.42 -2.16 -9.28
N ILE A 93 -5.65 -1.86 -9.66
CA ILE A 93 -6.80 -2.75 -9.55
C ILE A 93 -7.21 -3.16 -10.96
N VAL A 94 -7.54 -4.42 -11.16
CA VAL A 94 -7.97 -4.93 -12.47
C VAL A 94 -9.06 -5.98 -12.33
N LYS A 95 -10.00 -5.96 -13.28
CA LYS A 95 -10.95 -7.04 -13.51
C LYS A 95 -10.36 -8.02 -14.52
N MET A 96 -10.21 -9.28 -14.14
CA MET A 96 -9.45 -10.29 -14.88
C MET A 96 -10.26 -11.04 -15.93
N GLY A 97 -11.46 -10.56 -16.27
CA GLY A 97 -12.30 -11.16 -17.32
C GLY A 97 -12.75 -12.56 -16.95
N ASN A 98 -13.39 -12.71 -15.80
CA ASN A 98 -14.01 -13.96 -15.31
C ASN A 98 -13.04 -15.11 -14.98
N VAL A 99 -11.74 -14.85 -14.92
CA VAL A 99 -10.78 -15.78 -14.30
C VAL A 99 -10.82 -15.58 -12.80
N GLN A 100 -11.15 -16.64 -12.06
CA GLN A 100 -11.22 -16.58 -10.61
C GLN A 100 -9.82 -16.50 -9.99
N ALA A 101 -9.61 -15.55 -9.09
CA ALA A 101 -8.42 -15.45 -8.24
C ALA A 101 -8.70 -16.00 -6.83
N GLY A 102 -7.66 -16.56 -6.20
CA GLY A 102 -7.73 -17.00 -4.80
C GLY A 102 -8.21 -15.90 -3.84
N GLY A 103 -7.73 -14.67 -4.03
CA GLY A 103 -8.13 -13.47 -3.28
C GLY A 103 -9.07 -12.52 -4.03
N GLY A 104 -9.66 -12.95 -5.15
CA GLY A 104 -10.48 -12.08 -5.98
C GLY A 104 -11.81 -11.71 -5.31
N VAL A 105 -12.23 -10.46 -5.53
CA VAL A 105 -13.49 -9.91 -4.99
C VAL A 105 -14.57 -9.77 -6.06
N GLY A 106 -15.80 -9.46 -5.65
CA GLY A 106 -16.97 -9.42 -6.52
C GLY A 106 -17.61 -10.79 -6.72
N SER A 107 -18.77 -10.82 -7.38
CA SER A 107 -19.54 -12.06 -7.59
C SER A 107 -18.77 -13.14 -8.35
N GLN A 108 -17.88 -12.73 -9.27
CA GLN A 108 -17.07 -13.63 -10.08
C GLN A 108 -15.68 -13.89 -9.51
N ARG A 109 -15.32 -13.24 -8.39
CA ARG A 109 -14.00 -13.35 -7.76
C ARG A 109 -12.84 -13.11 -8.72
N ASP A 110 -13.03 -12.18 -9.66
CA ASP A 110 -12.08 -11.87 -10.74
C ASP A 110 -11.49 -10.46 -10.62
N VAL A 111 -11.80 -9.73 -9.56
CA VAL A 111 -11.22 -8.40 -9.30
C VAL A 111 -10.08 -8.53 -8.30
N VAL A 112 -8.88 -8.10 -8.68
CA VAL A 112 -7.67 -8.14 -7.86
C VAL A 112 -6.95 -6.81 -7.87
N ALA A 113 -6.13 -6.56 -6.84
CA ALA A 113 -5.26 -5.39 -6.79
C ALA A 113 -3.86 -5.77 -6.33
N PHE A 114 -2.84 -5.18 -6.95
CA PHE A 114 -1.43 -5.45 -6.66
C PHE A 114 -0.61 -4.17 -6.73
N SER A 115 0.47 -4.11 -5.94
CA SER A 115 1.45 -3.02 -6.03
C SER A 115 2.22 -3.11 -7.34
N TYR A 116 2.57 -1.95 -7.90
CA TYR A 116 3.49 -1.85 -9.02
C TYR A 116 4.96 -1.95 -8.62
N MET A 117 5.26 -2.06 -7.32
CA MET A 117 6.61 -2.17 -6.83
C MET A 117 7.11 -3.61 -6.96
N CYS A 118 8.09 -3.85 -7.83
CA CYS A 118 8.70 -5.17 -7.94
C CYS A 118 9.36 -5.56 -6.61
N THR A 119 9.02 -6.72 -6.08
CA THR A 119 9.51 -7.20 -4.78
C THR A 119 10.97 -7.65 -4.79
N HIS A 120 11.61 -7.72 -5.96
CA HIS A 120 13.04 -8.03 -6.07
C HIS A 120 13.89 -6.86 -5.56
N GLN A 121 13.90 -5.73 -6.29
CA GLN A 121 14.72 -4.55 -5.96
C GLN A 121 13.96 -3.22 -6.13
N GLY A 122 12.63 -3.25 -6.14
CA GLY A 122 11.82 -2.03 -6.18
C GLY A 122 11.72 -1.38 -7.56
N GLY A 123 11.91 -2.15 -8.63
CA GLY A 123 11.73 -1.64 -9.98
C GLY A 123 10.25 -1.46 -10.37
N PRO A 124 9.94 -0.55 -11.31
CA PRO A 124 8.59 -0.19 -11.73
C PRO A 124 7.91 -1.29 -12.57
N LEU A 125 6.69 -1.70 -12.21
CA LEU A 125 5.88 -2.67 -13.00
C LEU A 125 4.70 -2.04 -13.75
N GLN A 126 4.61 -0.71 -13.77
CA GLN A 126 3.58 0.00 -14.53
C GLN A 126 3.58 -0.47 -15.97
N THR A 127 2.40 -0.61 -16.58
CA THR A 127 2.22 -1.04 -17.97
C THR A 127 2.65 -2.48 -18.31
N THR A 128 3.15 -3.27 -17.34
CA THR A 128 3.62 -4.65 -17.58
C THR A 128 2.52 -5.71 -17.44
N TYR A 129 1.29 -5.31 -17.10
CA TYR A 129 0.16 -6.22 -17.00
C TYR A 129 -0.18 -6.81 -18.37
N LYS A 130 -0.20 -8.15 -18.44
CA LYS A 130 -0.54 -8.91 -19.64
C LYS A 130 -1.54 -10.00 -19.29
N HIS A 131 -2.36 -10.35 -20.27
CA HIS A 131 -3.28 -11.48 -20.19
C HIS A 131 -3.08 -12.37 -21.43
N VAL A 132 -2.99 -13.68 -21.20
CA VAL A 132 -2.89 -14.69 -22.27
C VAL A 132 -3.72 -15.89 -21.85
N GLY A 133 -4.82 -16.17 -22.55
CA GLY A 133 -5.79 -17.19 -22.12
C GLY A 133 -6.26 -16.90 -20.69
N ASP A 134 -6.05 -17.86 -19.79
CA ASP A 134 -6.40 -17.73 -18.37
C ASP A 134 -5.29 -17.10 -17.51
N GLN A 135 -4.11 -16.87 -18.07
CA GLN A 135 -2.98 -16.33 -17.31
C GLN A 135 -3.05 -14.80 -17.20
N ARG A 136 -2.76 -14.30 -16.00
CA ARG A 136 -2.70 -12.87 -15.67
C ARG A 136 -1.33 -12.62 -15.05
N VAL A 137 -0.48 -11.86 -15.75
CA VAL A 137 0.91 -11.66 -15.35
C VAL A 137 1.24 -10.17 -15.27
N MET A 138 2.11 -9.81 -14.34
CA MET A 138 2.68 -8.48 -14.20
C MET A 138 4.19 -8.64 -14.04
N GLY A 139 4.94 -8.21 -15.06
CA GLY A 139 6.40 -8.38 -15.19
C GLY A 139 6.80 -8.66 -16.63
N GLN A 140 8.09 -8.75 -17.00
CA GLN A 140 9.33 -8.48 -16.27
C GLN A 140 9.48 -6.98 -15.98
N CYS A 141 10.14 -6.62 -14.88
CA CYS A 141 10.52 -5.22 -14.64
C CYS A 141 11.52 -4.79 -15.73
N PRO A 142 11.41 -3.59 -16.31
CA PRO A 142 12.48 -3.04 -17.15
C PRO A 142 13.79 -3.03 -16.36
N LEU A 143 14.88 -3.41 -17.04
CA LEU A 143 16.25 -3.35 -16.50
C LEU A 143 16.66 -1.91 -16.17
#